data_AF-A0A644V7X9-F1
#
_entry.id   AF-A0A644V7X9-F1
#
_cell.length_a   1.000
_cell.length_b   1.000
_cell.length_c   1.000
_cell.angle_alpha   90.00
_cell.angle_beta   90.00
_cell.angle_gamma   90.00
#
_symmetry.space_group_name_H-M   'P 1'
#
loop_
_entity.id
_entity.type
_entity.pdbx_description
1 polymer ?
#
loop_
_entity_poly.entity_id
_entity_poly.type
_entity_poly.pdbx_seq_one_letter_code
_entity_poly.pdbx_strand_id
1 'polypeptide(L)'
;MNLQAKLTDRQFQILELTATGLQQKEVANLLDISVKTVDNHIQVIKQKIGINNDRELTVFYFCRRFSIPYALIAIKRHLSALLLVCIFSIQIIHGDSFQARRVRSLRSSRRYECLTDNLQADE
;
A
#
# COMPACT_ATOMS: atom_id res chain seq x y z
N MET A 1 -17.14 8.14 -13.30
CA MET A 1 -16.18 9.26 -13.34
C MET A 1 -16.22 9.94 -14.71
N ASN A 2 -16.76 11.17 -14.78
CA ASN A 2 -16.84 11.98 -15.99
C ASN A 2 -15.58 12.86 -16.14
N LEU A 3 -14.65 12.45 -17.01
CA LEU A 3 -13.36 13.12 -17.26
C LEU A 3 -13.48 14.51 -17.91
N GLN A 4 -14.62 14.84 -18.52
CA GLN A 4 -14.85 16.12 -19.21
C GLN A 4 -15.61 17.14 -18.35
N ALA A 5 -15.84 16.85 -17.06
CA ALA A 5 -16.59 17.73 -16.18
C ALA A 5 -15.99 19.15 -16.12
N LYS A 6 -16.83 20.16 -16.33
CA LYS A 6 -16.43 21.58 -16.30
C LYS A 6 -16.33 22.07 -14.85
N LEU A 7 -15.10 22.24 -14.39
CA LEU A 7 -14.78 22.82 -13.09
C LEU A 7 -14.47 24.31 -13.26
N THR A 8 -14.81 25.11 -12.26
CA THR A 8 -14.35 26.51 -12.20
C THR A 8 -12.88 26.54 -11.82
N ASP A 9 -12.20 27.66 -12.07
CA ASP A 9 -10.77 27.82 -11.74
C ASP A 9 -10.51 27.57 -10.24
N ARG A 10 -11.40 28.07 -9.38
CA ARG A 10 -11.29 27.83 -7.93
C ARG A 10 -11.48 26.36 -7.55
N GLN A 11 -12.40 25.66 -8.20
CA GLN A 11 -12.61 24.22 -7.99
C GLN A 11 -11.39 23.42 -8.47
N PHE A 12 -10.80 23.81 -9.60
CA PHE A 12 -9.60 23.19 -10.13
C PHE A 12 -8.39 23.40 -9.21
N GLN A 13 -8.22 24.60 -8.66
CA GLN A 13 -7.15 24.91 -7.71
C GLN A 13 -7.25 24.06 -6.42
N ILE A 14 -8.45 23.92 -5.86
CA ILE A 14 -8.69 23.07 -4.68
C ILE A 14 -8.42 21.60 -5.00
N LEU A 15 -8.85 21.14 -6.18
CA LEU A 15 -8.60 19.78 -6.66
C LEU A 15 -7.09 19.52 -6.79
N GLU A 16 -6.33 20.43 -7.37
CA GLU A 16 -4.88 20.31 -7.53
C GLU A 16 -4.17 20.17 -6.19
N LEU A 17 -4.42 21.08 -5.24
CA LEU A 17 -3.82 21.02 -3.91
C LEU A 17 -4.17 19.71 -3.19
N THR A 18 -5.43 19.28 -3.27
CA THR A 18 -5.88 18.02 -2.69
C THR A 18 -5.20 16.81 -3.36
N ALA A 19 -5.06 16.83 -4.69
CA ALA A 19 -4.45 15.75 -5.44
C ALA A 19 -2.91 15.67 -5.24
N THR A 20 -2.26 16.77 -4.88
CA THR A 20 -0.85 16.77 -4.44
C THR A 20 -0.64 16.13 -3.06
N GLY A 21 -1.72 15.83 -2.33
CA GLY A 21 -1.66 15.15 -1.03
C GLY A 21 -1.75 16.09 0.17
N LEU A 22 -2.09 17.36 -0.02
CA LEU A 22 -2.35 18.29 1.08
C LEU A 22 -3.65 17.92 1.81
N GLN A 23 -3.65 18.06 3.12
CA GLN A 23 -4.84 17.91 3.94
C GLN A 23 -5.79 19.10 3.77
N GLN A 24 -7.10 18.90 3.93
CA GLN A 24 -8.09 19.97 3.79
C GLN A 24 -7.81 21.19 4.67
N LYS A 25 -7.21 21.00 5.85
CA LYS A 25 -6.77 22.09 6.73
C LYS A 25 -5.62 22.90 6.15
N GLU A 26 -4.67 22.23 5.49
CA GLU A 26 -3.54 22.88 4.84
C GLU A 26 -4.01 23.65 3.59
N VAL A 27 -4.91 23.05 2.81
CA VAL A 27 -5.55 23.71 1.67
C VAL A 27 -6.33 24.96 2.13
N ALA A 28 -7.08 24.85 3.22
CA ALA A 28 -7.80 25.96 3.83
C ALA A 28 -6.86 27.12 4.22
N ASN A 29 -5.74 26.80 4.88
CA ASN A 29 -4.73 27.78 5.28
C ASN A 29 -4.05 28.43 4.07
N LEU A 30 -3.71 27.67 3.03
CA LEU A 30 -3.06 28.19 1.82
C LEU A 30 -3.98 29.11 1.01
N LEU A 31 -5.28 28.84 1.06
CA LEU A 31 -6.29 29.55 0.28
C LEU A 31 -7.03 30.64 1.07
N ASP A 32 -6.66 30.84 2.34
CA ASP A 32 -7.28 31.76 3.32
C ASP A 32 -8.82 31.63 3.38
N ILE A 33 -9.30 30.38 3.49
CA ILE A 33 -10.73 30.05 3.58
C ILE A 33 -10.98 29.03 4.67
N SER A 34 -12.24 28.91 5.12
CA SER A 34 -12.59 27.91 6.13
C SER A 34 -12.45 26.48 5.59
N VAL A 35 -12.09 25.54 6.48
CA VAL A 35 -12.04 24.10 6.16
C VAL A 35 -13.38 23.59 5.63
N LYS A 36 -14.48 24.10 6.18
CA LYS A 36 -15.84 23.76 5.74
C LYS A 36 -16.12 24.21 4.31
N THR A 37 -15.55 25.34 3.90
CA THR A 37 -15.62 25.84 2.52
C THR A 37 -14.87 24.91 1.57
N VAL A 38 -13.68 24.44 1.96
CA VAL A 38 -12.91 23.46 1.18
C VAL A 38 -13.69 22.15 1.02
N ASP A 39 -14.27 21.63 2.10
CA ASP A 39 -15.09 20.41 2.04
C ASP A 39 -16.29 20.59 1.10
N ASN A 40 -17.04 21.69 1.22
CA ASN A 40 -18.13 22.01 0.30
C ASN A 40 -17.68 22.05 -1.17
N HIS A 41 -16.53 22.66 -1.46
CA HIS A 41 -15.99 22.65 -2.82
C HIS A 41 -15.66 21.23 -3.30
N ILE A 42 -15.05 20.39 -2.45
CA ILE A 42 -14.75 18.99 -2.77
C ILE A 42 -16.04 18.21 -3.03
N GLN A 43 -17.09 18.40 -2.24
CA GLN A 43 -18.39 17.75 -2.47
C GLN A 43 -18.99 18.13 -3.82
N VAL A 44 -18.97 19.42 -4.17
CA VAL A 44 -19.46 19.89 -5.48
C VAL A 44 -18.62 19.31 -6.63
N ILE A 45 -17.30 19.23 -6.46
CA ILE A 45 -16.40 18.63 -7.45
C ILE A 45 -16.72 17.14 -7.65
N LYS A 46 -16.85 16.39 -6.55
CA LYS A 46 -17.23 14.96 -6.55
C LYS A 46 -18.57 14.75 -7.26
N GLN A 47 -19.57 15.56 -6.96
CA GLN A 47 -20.89 15.50 -7.59
C GLN A 47 -20.81 15.77 -9.10
N LYS A 48 -20.05 16.79 -9.53
CA LYS A 48 -19.86 17.12 -10.96
C LYS A 48 -19.17 16.00 -11.73
N ILE A 49 -18.21 15.33 -11.11
CA ILE A 49 -17.44 14.23 -11.72
C ILE A 49 -18.20 12.89 -11.61
N GLY A 50 -19.16 12.77 -10.69
CA GLY A 50 -19.89 11.54 -10.42
C GLY A 50 -19.00 10.48 -9.76
N ILE A 51 -18.27 10.89 -8.72
CA ILE A 51 -17.42 10.02 -7.89
C ILE A 51 -17.77 10.21 -6.43
N ASN A 52 -17.61 9.16 -5.62
CA ASN A 52 -17.89 9.22 -4.18
C ASN A 52 -16.61 9.11 -3.34
N ASN A 53 -15.51 8.63 -3.92
CA ASN A 53 -14.28 8.31 -3.21
C ASN A 53 -13.22 9.40 -3.39
N ASP A 54 -12.55 9.78 -2.31
CA ASP A 54 -11.44 10.74 -2.34
C ASP A 54 -10.27 10.23 -3.18
N ARG A 55 -10.03 8.91 -3.21
CA ARG A 55 -8.96 8.34 -4.03
C ARG A 55 -9.23 8.57 -5.53
N GLU A 56 -10.49 8.43 -5.93
CA GLU A 56 -10.90 8.66 -7.33
C GLU A 56 -10.72 10.13 -7.73
N LEU A 57 -10.82 11.06 -6.79
CA LEU A 57 -10.58 12.49 -7.00
C LEU A 57 -9.11 12.74 -7.39
N THR A 58 -8.17 12.12 -6.68
CA THR A 58 -6.75 12.20 -7.00
C THR A 58 -6.47 11.61 -8.37
N VAL A 59 -7.02 10.43 -8.69
CA VAL A 59 -6.77 9.84 -10.01
C VAL A 59 -7.43 10.63 -11.13
N PHE A 60 -8.61 11.20 -10.90
CA PHE A 60 -9.24 12.14 -11.83
C PHE A 60 -8.31 13.31 -12.18
N TYR A 61 -7.68 13.93 -11.18
CA TYR A 61 -6.74 15.02 -11.41
C TYR A 61 -5.57 14.58 -12.29
N PHE A 62 -4.91 13.46 -11.97
CA PHE A 62 -3.77 12.97 -12.74
C PHE A 62 -4.15 12.55 -14.17
N CYS A 63 -5.28 11.87 -14.34
CA CYS A 63 -5.78 11.50 -15.67
C CYS A 63 -6.11 12.74 -16.51
N ARG A 64 -6.67 13.78 -15.91
CA ARG A 64 -6.97 15.05 -16.60
C ARG A 64 -5.71 15.85 -16.93
N ARG A 65 -4.73 15.88 -16.03
CA ARG A 65 -3.52 16.71 -16.14
C ARG A 65 -2.44 16.13 -17.05
N PHE A 66 -2.29 14.80 -17.07
CA PHE A 66 -1.22 14.10 -17.78
C PHE A 66 -1.72 13.21 -18.93
N SER A 67 -3.04 13.13 -19.17
CA SER A 67 -3.63 12.26 -20.20
C SER A 67 -3.15 10.80 -20.12
N ILE A 68 -2.84 10.32 -18.91
CA ILE A 68 -2.31 8.97 -18.69
C ILE A 68 -3.46 7.95 -18.72
N PRO A 69 -3.37 6.88 -19.53
CA PRO A 69 -4.36 5.81 -19.51
C PRO A 69 -4.27 5.06 -18.17
N TYR A 70 -5.40 5.02 -17.46
CA TYR A 70 -5.59 4.39 -16.14
C TYR A 70 -5.06 2.95 -16.03
N ALA A 71 -5.01 2.23 -17.16
CA ALA A 71 -4.52 0.86 -17.28
C ALA A 71 -3.05 0.69 -16.84
N LEU A 72 -2.18 1.67 -17.10
CA LEU A 72 -0.75 1.60 -16.76
C LEU A 72 -0.50 1.71 -15.24
N ILE A 73 -1.35 2.43 -14.52
CA ILE A 73 -1.22 2.67 -13.07
C ILE A 73 -1.72 1.46 -12.27
N ALA A 74 -2.78 0.80 -12.74
CA ALA A 74 -3.33 -0.41 -12.12
C ALA A 74 -2.32 -1.57 -12.12
N ILE A 75 -1.56 -1.74 -13.22
CA ILE A 75 -0.57 -2.81 -13.37
C ILE A 75 0.61 -2.63 -12.39
N LYS A 76 1.07 -1.39 -12.17
CA LYS A 76 2.25 -1.10 -11.33
C LYS A 76 2.09 -1.52 -9.87
N ARG A 77 0.86 -1.54 -9.33
CA ARG A 77 0.57 -1.97 -7.94
C ARG A 77 0.78 -3.48 -7.74
N HIS A 78 0.58 -4.29 -8.77
CA HIS A 78 0.75 -5.74 -8.68
C HIS A 78 2.20 -6.17 -8.95
N LEU A 79 2.92 -5.42 -9.81
CA LEU A 79 4.32 -5.70 -10.12
C LEU A 79 5.26 -5.53 -8.92
N SER A 80 5.00 -4.56 -8.02
CA SER A 80 5.82 -4.37 -6.82
C SER A 80 5.73 -5.53 -5.84
N ALA A 81 4.53 -6.07 -5.62
CA ALA A 81 4.32 -7.23 -4.77
C ALA A 81 4.98 -8.49 -5.36
N LEU A 82 4.82 -8.72 -6.67
CA LEU A 82 5.45 -9.85 -7.36
C LEU A 82 6.98 -9.78 -7.31
N LEU A 83 7.57 -8.59 -7.51
CA LEU A 83 9.00 -8.37 -7.39
C LEU A 83 9.51 -8.75 -5.98
N LEU A 84 8.83 -8.30 -4.93
CA LEU A 84 9.21 -8.61 -3.54
C LEU A 84 9.08 -10.11 -3.22
N VAL A 85 8.03 -10.77 -3.70
CA VAL A 85 7.83 -12.22 -3.55
C VAL A 85 8.93 -12.99 -4.26
N CYS A 86 9.28 -12.61 -5.49
CA CYS A 86 10.39 -13.20 -6.24
C CYS A 86 11.71 -13.04 -5.48
N ILE A 87 12.02 -11.85 -4.97
CA ILE A 87 13.22 -11.59 -4.17
C ILE A 87 13.27 -12.48 -2.92
N PHE A 88 12.15 -12.63 -2.20
CA PHE A 88 12.08 -13.48 -1.01
C PHE A 88 12.27 -14.97 -1.33
N SER A 89 11.68 -15.45 -2.43
CA SER A 89 11.86 -16.82 -2.90
C SER A 89 13.31 -17.12 -3.31
N ILE A 90 14.01 -16.16 -3.92
CA ILE A 90 15.43 -16.29 -4.27
C ILE A 90 16.30 -16.43 -3.01
N GLN A 91 16.00 -15.66 -1.96
CA GLN A 91 16.72 -15.74 -0.67
C GLN A 91 16.53 -17.10 0.01
N ILE A 92 15.34 -17.69 -0.07
CA ILE A 92 15.04 -19.02 0.53
C ILE A 92 15.80 -20.13 -0.20
N ILE A 93 15.75 -20.15 -1.52
CA ILE A 93 16.36 -21.22 -2.34
C ILE A 93 17.89 -21.19 -2.21
N HIS A 94 18.51 -20.00 -2.13
CA HIS A 94 19.96 -19.88 -1.92
C HIS A 94 20.37 -20.20 -0.46
N GLY A 95 19.44 -20.03 0.49
CA GLY A 95 19.61 -20.29 1.93
C GLY A 95 19.54 -21.77 2.36
N ASP A 96 19.08 -22.67 1.47
CA ASP A 96 19.01 -24.12 1.75
C ASP A 96 20.38 -24.76 2.04
N SER A 97 21.48 -24.11 1.66
CA SER A 97 22.83 -24.52 2.04
C SER A 97 23.13 -24.35 3.55
N PHE A 98 22.30 -23.62 4.32
CA PHE A 98 22.51 -23.38 5.75
C PHE A 98 21.52 -24.09 6.68
N GLN A 99 20.24 -24.26 6.29
CA GLN A 99 19.24 -24.92 7.16
C GLN A 99 19.38 -26.45 7.23
N ALA A 100 19.95 -27.09 6.20
CA ALA A 100 20.18 -28.53 6.17
C ALA A 100 21.11 -29.06 7.28
N ARG A 101 21.90 -28.18 7.94
CA ARG A 101 22.72 -28.55 9.10
C ARG A 101 21.98 -28.54 10.45
N ARG A 102 20.87 -27.80 10.59
CA ARG A 102 20.20 -27.62 11.90
C ARG A 102 19.11 -28.67 12.19
N VAL A 103 18.51 -29.25 11.15
CA VAL A 103 17.38 -30.19 11.32
C VAL A 103 17.83 -31.62 11.66
N ARG A 104 19.13 -31.93 11.58
CA ARG A 104 19.67 -33.23 12.02
C ARG A 104 20.02 -33.31 13.51
N SER A 105 20.15 -32.19 14.24
CA SER A 105 20.58 -32.22 15.65
C SER A 105 19.45 -32.36 16.69
N LEU A 106 18.17 -32.29 16.28
CA LEU A 106 17.03 -32.37 17.22
C LEU A 106 16.35 -33.75 17.29
N ARG A 107 16.93 -34.79 16.69
CA ARG A 107 16.49 -36.19 16.88
C ARG A 107 17.47 -37.07 17.66
N SER A 108 18.74 -36.66 17.85
CA SER A 108 19.69 -37.44 18.67
C SER A 108 19.59 -37.14 20.16
N SER A 109 19.05 -35.99 20.57
CA SER A 109 19.05 -35.60 21.99
C SER A 109 18.09 -36.42 22.87
N ARG A 110 16.97 -36.94 22.34
CA ARG A 110 16.03 -37.78 23.11
C ARG A 110 16.52 -39.21 23.36
N ARG A 111 17.62 -39.64 22.74
CA ARG A 111 18.13 -41.01 22.88
C ARG A 111 19.07 -41.18 24.08
N TYR A 112 19.61 -40.09 24.64
CA TYR A 112 20.51 -40.15 25.79
C TYR A 112 19.77 -40.07 27.13
N GLU A 113 18.65 -39.32 27.21
CA GLU A 113 17.83 -39.22 28.43
C GLU A 113 17.19 -40.57 28.82
N CYS A 114 16.81 -41.42 27.85
CA CYS A 114 16.21 -42.73 28.15
C CYS A 114 17.24 -43.79 28.61
N LEU A 115 18.53 -43.59 28.36
CA LEU A 115 19.58 -44.54 28.77
C LEU A 115 20.02 -44.33 30.24
N THR A 116 19.96 -43.10 30.73
CA THR A 116 20.28 -42.79 32.13
C THR A 116 19.17 -43.20 33.10
N ASP A 117 17.90 -43.12 32.69
CA ASP A 117 16.78 -43.56 33.55
C ASP A 117 16.75 -45.08 33.77
N ASN A 118 17.24 -45.87 32.81
CA ASN A 118 17.30 -47.33 32.95
C ASN A 118 18.52 -47.81 33.76
N LEU A 119 19.60 -47.04 33.82
CA LEU A 119 20.80 -47.38 34.62
C LEU A 119 20.60 -47.13 36.12
N GLN A 120 19.63 -46.30 36.51
CA GLN A 120 19.35 -45.96 37.90
C GLN A 120 18.19 -46.77 38.50
N ALA A 121 17.56 -47.64 37.70
CA ALA A 121 16.52 -48.57 38.14
C ALA A 121 17.05 -49.98 38.48
N ASP A 122 18.34 -50.24 38.22
CA ASP A 122 19.02 -51.52 38.45
C ASP A 122 19.98 -51.51 39.68
N GLU A 123 19.93 -50.47 40.53
CA GLU A 123 20.60 -50.42 41.85
C GLU A 123 19.60 -50.35 43.02
#